data_AF-A0A6I7X0F5-F1
#
_entry.id   AF-A0A6I7X0F5-F1
#
_cell.length_a   1.000
_cell.length_b   1.000
_cell.length_c   1.000
_cell.angle_alpha   90.00
_cell.angle_beta   90.00
_cell.angle_gamma   90.00
#
_symmetry.space_group_name_H-M   'P 1'
#
loop_
_entity.id
_entity.type
_entity.pdbx_description
1 polymer ?
#
loop_
_entity_poly.entity_id
_entity_poly.type
_entity_poly.pdbx_seq_one_letter_code
_entity_poly.pdbx_strand_id
1 'polypeptide(L)'
;YNSGIRFFATEPPNGEYTRAFGPKTKFKGRVFKVDAGAEDHQLKVPSWFWNSSEWAAFTKASAKVQLPLLKRALRAMRNEEFELHTNLDLEIKRFLGTILVAIKHDKSVGSPWAIFPRPKNVLERIICWRKSIGHYQGRLGADDKRLDNLFENLQEYCDDRDDKYSKLNASVGEIDKLILNIADSFGAFGGDEKDLFPKGEDIPLPFEGDNLVSYLEALAQQTGNEQHVEYLIARIRTMLADTRMKPITNDSEKKVDLAEWLETYIGKDVGEGKEGEHSCVSVIDLSLVPNEIIHLVTAVISRIILESLQRYRRLNNVTLPTVLVAEEAHTFIKRYRDDSENQDVASICCQVFEKIAREGRKFGLGLIVSSQRPSELSPTVLSQCNTFLLHRISNDRDQEQVHKLVPDNLRGLLRELPSLPSQHAILMGWASELPVLVKMNDLSEAQRPHSDDPHFWNVWKGKDEDGKTVARKSDWKSVVADWQKG
;
A
#
# COMPACT_ATOMS: atom_id res chain seq x y z
N TYR A 1 17.87 -9.62 21.87
CA TYR A 1 16.49 -10.01 21.51
C TYR A 1 16.56 -10.65 20.14
N ASN A 2 16.58 -11.98 20.10
CA ASN A 2 16.78 -12.76 18.88
C ASN A 2 15.44 -13.27 18.32
N SER A 3 14.42 -12.42 18.35
CA SER A 3 13.09 -12.78 17.86
C SER A 3 12.90 -12.11 16.51
N GLY A 4 12.80 -12.90 15.44
CA GLY A 4 12.35 -12.47 14.10
C GLY A 4 10.88 -12.01 14.07
N ILE A 5 10.39 -11.43 15.18
CA ILE A 5 9.07 -10.83 15.34
C ILE A 5 9.25 -9.34 15.09
N ARG A 6 8.57 -8.85 14.06
CA ARG A 6 8.61 -7.44 13.65
C ARG A 6 7.39 -6.73 14.22
N PHE A 7 7.60 -5.60 14.87
CA PHE A 7 6.55 -4.78 15.48
C PHE A 7 6.33 -3.53 14.66
N PHE A 8 5.06 -3.21 14.43
CA PHE A 8 4.65 -2.06 13.67
C PHE A 8 3.59 -1.31 14.45
N ALA A 9 3.90 -0.12 14.98
CA ALA A 9 2.97 0.67 15.76
C ALA A 9 2.52 1.91 15.00
N THR A 10 1.20 2.16 14.96
CA THR A 10 0.63 3.43 14.50
C THR A 10 0.27 4.27 15.71
N GLU A 11 0.89 5.44 15.84
CA GLU A 11 0.83 6.30 17.03
C GLU A 11 -0.22 7.43 16.88
N PRO A 12 -0.93 7.81 17.97
CA PRO A 12 -1.72 9.03 18.05
C PRO A 12 -0.85 10.30 17.98
N PRO A 13 -1.47 11.49 17.83
CA PRO A 13 -0.76 12.69 17.40
C PRO A 13 0.16 13.40 18.42
N ASN A 14 0.73 12.66 19.37
CA ASN A 14 1.47 13.24 20.50
C ASN A 14 2.99 12.94 20.49
N GLY A 15 3.49 12.03 19.63
CA GLY A 15 4.92 11.70 19.51
C GLY A 15 5.54 11.07 20.78
N GLU A 16 4.70 10.52 21.66
CA GLU A 16 5.02 9.89 22.92
C GLU A 16 6.03 8.74 22.80
N TYR A 17 5.96 7.94 21.73
CA TYR A 17 6.77 6.72 21.59
C TYR A 17 8.14 6.95 20.97
N THR A 18 8.40 8.13 20.39
CA THR A 18 9.73 8.49 19.87
C THR A 18 10.80 8.40 20.97
N ARG A 19 10.46 8.76 22.22
CA ARG A 19 11.37 8.64 23.36
C ARG A 19 11.58 7.21 23.83
N ALA A 20 10.55 6.38 23.77
CA ALA A 20 10.58 5.00 24.26
C ALA A 20 11.23 4.03 23.26
N PHE A 21 10.96 4.22 21.97
CA PHE A 21 11.36 3.31 20.88
C PHE A 21 12.24 3.95 19.82
N GLY A 22 12.61 5.22 19.92
CA GLY A 22 13.41 5.91 18.90
C GLY A 22 14.81 5.32 18.64
N PRO A 23 15.53 5.88 17.66
CA PRO A 23 16.81 5.34 17.17
C PRO A 23 17.91 5.33 18.25
N LYS A 24 17.87 6.26 19.20
CA LYS A 24 18.83 6.35 20.33
C LYS A 24 18.52 5.41 21.50
N THR A 25 17.37 4.72 21.46
CA THR A 25 16.90 3.90 22.57
C THR A 25 17.51 2.50 22.53
N LYS A 26 17.34 1.73 23.61
CA LYS A 26 17.72 0.31 23.67
C LYS A 26 17.12 -0.53 22.53
N PHE A 27 15.95 -0.12 22.03
CA PHE A 27 15.22 -0.85 20.99
C PHE A 27 15.59 -0.39 19.57
N LYS A 28 16.29 0.74 19.44
CA LYS A 28 16.74 1.34 18.17
C LYS A 28 15.65 1.46 17.11
N GLY A 29 14.40 1.60 17.51
CA GLY A 29 13.26 1.56 16.59
C GLY A 29 13.31 2.66 15.54
N ARG A 30 12.71 2.37 14.40
CA ARG A 30 12.61 3.28 13.26
C ARG A 30 11.36 4.11 13.41
N VAL A 31 11.51 5.43 13.48
CA VAL A 31 10.38 6.37 13.60
C VAL A 31 10.14 7.04 12.25
N PHE A 32 8.90 7.00 11.79
CA PHE A 32 8.45 7.60 10.53
C PHE A 32 7.52 8.78 10.82
N LYS A 33 7.84 9.97 10.29
CA LYS A 33 7.01 11.19 10.48
C LYS A 33 7.00 12.10 9.25
N VAL A 34 6.03 13.02 9.18
CA VAL A 34 5.82 13.92 8.02
C VAL A 34 6.91 14.99 7.90
N ASP A 35 7.44 15.49 9.01
CA ASP A 35 8.57 16.44 9.02
C ASP A 35 9.77 15.79 9.70
N ALA A 36 10.43 14.87 8.99
CA ALA A 36 11.55 14.12 9.54
C ALA A 36 12.77 15.03 9.80
N GLY A 37 13.32 14.95 11.02
CA GLY A 37 14.62 15.54 11.35
C GLY A 37 15.76 14.66 10.84
N ALA A 38 17.02 15.05 11.08
CA ALA A 38 18.20 14.35 10.56
C ALA A 38 18.35 12.88 11.03
N GLU A 39 17.64 12.46 12.07
CA GLU A 39 17.70 11.10 12.62
C GLU A 39 16.41 10.27 12.42
N ASP A 40 15.38 10.87 11.82
CA ASP A 40 14.08 10.22 11.62
C ASP A 40 13.85 9.88 10.15
N HIS A 41 12.94 8.95 9.88
CA HIS A 41 12.57 8.60 8.51
C HIS A 41 11.37 9.43 8.06
N GLN A 42 11.43 9.92 6.82
CA GLN A 42 10.28 10.57 6.20
C GLN A 42 9.16 9.56 5.99
N LEU A 43 7.96 9.85 6.49
CA LEU A 43 6.77 9.05 6.23
C LEU A 43 6.39 9.19 4.75
N LYS A 44 6.55 8.11 3.98
CA LYS A 44 6.16 8.05 2.57
C LYS A 44 5.15 6.93 2.34
N VAL A 45 4.01 7.30 1.78
CA VAL A 45 2.97 6.39 1.28
C VAL A 45 2.56 6.87 -0.10
N PRO A 46 3.33 6.50 -1.15
CA PRO A 46 3.08 6.95 -2.51
C PRO A 46 1.65 6.67 -2.98
N SER A 47 1.10 7.57 -3.79
CA SER A 47 -0.27 7.45 -4.33
C SER A 47 -0.50 6.17 -5.16
N TRP A 48 0.58 5.62 -5.72
CA TRP A 48 0.52 4.39 -6.49
C TRP A 48 0.40 3.11 -5.66
N PHE A 49 0.58 3.20 -4.34
CA PHE A 49 0.19 2.11 -3.44
C PHE A 49 -1.33 1.93 -3.36
N TRP A 50 -2.10 2.98 -3.65
CA TRP A 50 -3.52 2.98 -3.38
C TRP A 50 -4.30 2.10 -4.34
N ASN A 51 -5.32 1.43 -3.82
CA ASN A 51 -6.25 0.63 -4.61
C ASN A 51 -7.44 1.45 -5.12
N SER A 52 -8.26 0.85 -5.98
CA SER A 52 -9.41 1.51 -6.58
C SER A 52 -10.44 2.01 -5.54
N SER A 53 -10.65 1.28 -4.46
CA SER A 53 -11.56 1.68 -3.38
C SER A 53 -11.03 2.86 -2.57
N GLU A 54 -9.73 2.87 -2.25
CA GLU A 54 -9.04 3.95 -1.53
C GLU A 54 -9.06 5.25 -2.35
N TRP A 55 -8.74 5.16 -3.65
CA TRP A 55 -8.90 6.29 -4.57
C TRP A 55 -10.34 6.78 -4.62
N ALA A 56 -11.31 5.88 -4.69
CA ALA A 56 -12.72 6.25 -4.78
C ALA A 56 -13.25 6.94 -3.51
N ALA A 57 -12.93 6.41 -2.33
CA ALA A 57 -13.33 7.01 -1.06
C ALA A 57 -12.66 8.36 -0.84
N PHE A 58 -11.35 8.45 -1.14
CA PHE A 58 -10.60 9.69 -0.95
C PHE A 58 -11.11 10.79 -1.88
N THR A 59 -11.35 10.47 -3.14
CA THR A 59 -11.88 11.44 -4.13
C THR A 59 -13.38 11.64 -4.03
N LYS A 60 -14.10 10.86 -3.19
CA LYS A 60 -15.57 10.80 -3.14
C LYS A 60 -16.16 10.59 -4.53
N ALA A 61 -15.64 9.58 -5.23
CA ALA A 61 -16.07 9.23 -6.58
C ALA A 61 -17.47 8.59 -6.55
N SER A 62 -18.38 9.06 -7.41
CA SER A 62 -19.72 8.48 -7.54
C SER A 62 -19.66 7.03 -8.02
N ALA A 63 -20.39 6.14 -7.34
CA ALA A 63 -20.38 4.70 -7.62
C ALA A 63 -20.83 4.33 -9.04
N LYS A 64 -21.69 5.14 -9.66
CA LYS A 64 -22.33 4.84 -10.95
C LYS A 64 -21.49 5.17 -12.18
N VAL A 65 -20.78 6.31 -12.17
CA VAL A 65 -20.09 6.83 -13.37
C VAL A 65 -18.60 7.04 -13.12
N GLN A 66 -18.25 7.69 -12.01
CA GLN A 66 -16.86 8.04 -11.71
C GLN A 66 -16.02 6.83 -11.30
N LEU A 67 -16.56 5.93 -10.46
CA LEU A 67 -15.84 4.75 -9.99
C LEU A 67 -15.47 3.75 -11.12
N PRO A 68 -16.38 3.36 -12.04
CA PRO A 68 -16.03 2.50 -13.16
C PRO A 68 -14.97 3.12 -14.07
N LEU A 69 -15.06 4.43 -14.31
CA LEU A 69 -14.08 5.15 -15.12
C LEU A 69 -12.71 5.22 -14.44
N LEU A 70 -12.68 5.50 -13.14
CA LEU A 70 -11.46 5.50 -12.32
C LEU A 70 -10.78 4.13 -12.33
N LYS A 71 -11.54 3.05 -12.17
CA LYS A 71 -11.04 1.67 -12.28
C LYS A 71 -10.44 1.39 -13.66
N ARG A 72 -11.14 1.82 -14.71
CA ARG A 72 -10.66 1.69 -16.10
C ARG A 72 -9.39 2.52 -16.33
N ALA A 73 -9.30 3.73 -15.79
CA ALA A 73 -8.12 4.59 -15.89
C ALA A 73 -6.91 3.99 -15.14
N LEU A 74 -7.11 3.50 -13.92
CA LEU A 74 -6.07 2.81 -13.16
C LEU A 74 -5.57 1.56 -13.88
N ARG A 75 -6.48 0.77 -14.46
CA ARG A 75 -6.14 -0.40 -15.28
C ARG A 75 -5.37 -0.01 -16.54
N ALA A 76 -5.89 0.95 -17.29
CA ALA A 76 -5.29 1.42 -18.53
C ALA A 76 -3.89 2.00 -18.29
N MET A 77 -3.72 2.78 -17.23
CA MET A 77 -2.43 3.33 -16.83
C MET A 77 -1.41 2.23 -16.48
N ARG A 78 -1.83 1.20 -15.74
CA ARG A 78 -0.96 0.10 -15.34
C ARG A 78 -0.61 -0.88 -16.45
N ASN A 79 -1.49 -0.98 -17.44
CA ASN A 79 -1.23 -1.68 -18.69
C ASN A 79 -0.60 -0.79 -19.75
N GLU A 80 -0.31 0.48 -19.42
CA GLU A 80 0.29 1.42 -20.35
C GLU A 80 -0.54 1.56 -21.65
N GLU A 81 -1.87 1.52 -21.58
CA GLU A 81 -2.76 1.48 -22.76
C GLU A 81 -2.73 2.79 -23.58
N PHE A 82 -2.36 3.91 -22.98
CA PHE A 82 -2.26 5.22 -23.63
C PHE A 82 -0.80 5.66 -23.80
N GLU A 83 -0.54 6.43 -24.86
CA GLU A 83 0.75 7.08 -25.12
C GLU A 83 0.77 8.46 -24.45
N LEU A 84 1.36 8.55 -23.26
CA LEU A 84 1.59 9.85 -22.61
C LEU A 84 3.01 10.38 -22.86
N HIS A 85 3.99 9.50 -23.11
CA HIS A 85 5.37 9.86 -23.44
C HIS A 85 5.96 9.01 -24.56
N THR A 86 6.68 9.67 -25.46
CA THR A 86 7.29 9.11 -26.67
C THR A 86 8.63 8.43 -26.35
N ASN A 87 8.63 7.38 -25.52
CA ASN A 87 9.83 6.56 -25.37
C ASN A 87 9.81 5.43 -26.41
N LEU A 88 10.74 5.50 -27.36
CA LEU A 88 10.87 4.53 -28.46
C LEU A 88 10.98 3.08 -27.93
N ASP A 89 11.75 2.87 -26.86
CA ASP A 89 11.92 1.54 -26.26
C ASP A 89 10.60 0.97 -25.74
N LEU A 90 9.72 1.84 -25.24
CA LEU A 90 8.42 1.48 -24.67
C LEU A 90 7.38 1.21 -25.78
N GLU A 91 7.43 1.99 -26.87
CA GLU A 91 6.68 1.76 -28.11
C GLU A 91 7.01 0.37 -28.70
N ILE A 92 8.31 0.05 -28.81
CA ILE A 92 8.81 -1.23 -29.30
C ILE A 92 8.42 -2.37 -28.35
N LYS A 93 8.59 -2.21 -27.04
CA LYS A 93 8.19 -3.21 -26.04
C LYS A 93 6.70 -3.59 -26.20
N ARG A 94 5.80 -2.60 -26.31
CA ARG A 94 4.35 -2.85 -26.49
C ARG A 94 4.05 -3.56 -27.80
N PHE A 95 4.71 -3.16 -28.88
CA PHE A 95 4.56 -3.82 -30.18
C PHE A 95 4.99 -5.30 -30.10
N LEU A 96 6.17 -5.56 -29.54
CA LEU A 96 6.71 -6.91 -29.33
C LEU A 96 5.78 -7.77 -28.44
N GLY A 97 5.23 -7.20 -27.37
CA GLY A 97 4.26 -7.89 -26.52
C GLY A 97 2.96 -8.24 -27.27
N THR A 98 2.47 -7.34 -28.11
CA THR A 98 1.26 -7.56 -28.92
C THR A 98 1.45 -8.71 -29.92
N ILE A 99 2.56 -8.71 -30.66
CA ILE A 99 2.85 -9.78 -31.63
C ILE A 99 3.10 -11.12 -30.92
N LEU A 100 3.72 -11.10 -29.73
CA LEU A 100 3.98 -12.30 -28.92
C LEU A 100 2.68 -12.97 -28.46
N VAL A 101 1.71 -12.18 -27.98
CA VAL A 101 0.39 -12.69 -27.60
C VAL A 101 -0.35 -13.24 -28.82
N ALA A 102 -0.31 -12.51 -29.95
CA ALA A 102 -0.98 -12.93 -31.18
C ALA A 102 -0.44 -14.27 -31.71
N ILE A 103 0.89 -14.44 -31.79
CA ILE A 103 1.49 -15.68 -32.32
C ILE A 103 1.30 -16.87 -31.36
N LYS A 104 1.34 -16.64 -30.03
CA LYS A 104 1.03 -17.68 -29.04
C LYS A 104 -0.43 -18.13 -29.15
N HIS A 105 -1.36 -17.21 -29.38
CA HIS A 105 -2.76 -17.51 -29.64
C HIS A 105 -2.95 -18.28 -30.95
N ASP A 106 -2.27 -17.90 -32.02
CA ASP A 106 -2.33 -18.66 -33.28
C ASP A 106 -1.84 -20.09 -33.11
N LYS A 107 -0.73 -20.27 -32.38
CA LYS A 107 -0.17 -21.58 -32.05
C LYS A 107 -1.19 -22.44 -31.28
N SER A 108 -1.87 -21.87 -30.28
CA SER A 108 -2.83 -22.61 -29.45
C SER A 108 -4.10 -23.02 -30.20
N VAL A 109 -4.58 -22.17 -31.11
CA VAL A 109 -5.75 -22.45 -31.97
C VAL A 109 -5.36 -23.31 -33.19
N GLY A 110 -4.07 -23.50 -33.44
CA GLY A 110 -3.54 -24.28 -34.56
C GLY A 110 -3.67 -23.56 -35.92
N SER A 111 -3.82 -22.23 -35.92
CA SER A 111 -3.95 -21.43 -37.15
C SER A 111 -2.80 -21.61 -38.16
N PRO A 112 -1.52 -21.74 -37.75
CA PRO A 112 -0.39 -21.84 -38.68
C PRO A 112 -0.32 -23.13 -39.50
N TRP A 113 -0.97 -24.21 -39.04
CA TRP A 113 -1.05 -25.51 -39.72
C TRP A 113 -2.49 -25.96 -39.98
N ALA A 114 -3.44 -25.02 -39.89
CA ALA A 114 -4.84 -25.25 -40.22
C ALA A 114 -5.06 -25.27 -41.74
N ILE A 115 -6.30 -25.55 -42.14
CA ILE A 115 -6.72 -25.46 -43.54
C ILE A 115 -6.76 -23.99 -43.97
N PHE A 116 -6.49 -23.74 -45.25
CA PHE A 116 -6.68 -22.44 -45.90
C PHE A 116 -8.06 -21.83 -45.52
N PRO A 117 -8.14 -20.52 -45.18
CA PRO A 117 -7.15 -19.45 -45.38
C PRO A 117 -6.28 -19.13 -44.17
N ARG A 118 -6.40 -19.86 -43.06
CA ARG A 118 -5.79 -19.45 -41.78
C ARG A 118 -4.25 -19.31 -41.84
N PRO A 119 -3.48 -20.24 -42.43
CA PRO A 119 -2.02 -20.08 -42.52
C PRO A 119 -1.60 -18.87 -43.37
N LYS A 120 -2.38 -18.53 -44.41
CA LYS A 120 -2.15 -17.34 -45.23
C LYS A 120 -2.32 -16.06 -44.42
N ASN A 121 -3.37 -15.97 -43.60
CA ASN A 121 -3.60 -14.81 -42.73
C ASN A 121 -2.46 -14.63 -41.70
N VAL A 122 -1.91 -15.74 -41.18
CA VAL A 122 -0.75 -15.71 -40.28
C VAL A 122 0.49 -15.18 -41.02
N LEU A 123 0.76 -15.67 -42.24
CA LEU A 123 1.88 -15.20 -43.07
C LEU A 123 1.77 -13.70 -43.40
N GLU A 124 0.60 -13.23 -43.84
CA GLU A 124 0.37 -11.81 -44.14
C GLU A 124 0.62 -10.92 -42.91
N ARG A 125 0.21 -11.40 -41.72
CA ARG A 125 0.44 -10.69 -40.47
C ARG A 125 1.92 -10.66 -40.09
N ILE A 126 2.65 -11.77 -40.25
CA ILE A 126 4.10 -11.84 -40.02
C ILE A 126 4.87 -10.90 -40.96
N ILE A 127 4.46 -10.81 -42.24
CA ILE A 127 5.04 -9.86 -43.21
C ILE A 127 4.86 -8.41 -42.73
N CYS A 128 3.68 -8.06 -42.23
CA CYS A 128 3.45 -6.74 -41.62
C CYS A 128 4.33 -6.52 -40.39
N TRP A 129 4.45 -7.52 -39.50
CA TRP A 129 5.30 -7.41 -38.32
C TRP A 129 6.77 -7.17 -38.67
N ARG A 130 7.29 -7.88 -39.66
CA ARG A 130 8.66 -7.69 -40.17
C ARG A 130 8.90 -6.26 -40.66
N LYS A 131 7.95 -5.70 -41.45
CA LYS A 131 8.03 -4.32 -41.93
C LYS A 131 8.04 -3.31 -40.79
N SER A 132 7.21 -3.51 -39.76
CA SER A 132 7.19 -2.67 -38.56
C SER A 132 8.50 -2.76 -37.78
N ILE A 133 9.07 -3.95 -37.61
CA ILE A 133 10.36 -4.14 -36.91
C ILE A 133 11.51 -3.46 -37.65
N GLY A 134 11.56 -3.58 -38.99
CA GLY A 134 12.54 -2.85 -39.80
C GLY A 134 12.42 -1.33 -39.67
N HIS A 135 11.18 -0.81 -39.51
CA HIS A 135 10.97 0.60 -39.22
C HIS A 135 11.53 1.01 -37.84
N TYR A 136 11.33 0.18 -36.81
CA TYR A 136 11.86 0.43 -35.46
C TYR A 136 13.38 0.32 -35.40
N GLN A 137 14.01 -0.63 -36.09
CA GLN A 137 15.48 -0.70 -36.23
C GLN A 137 16.06 0.60 -36.78
N GLY A 138 15.42 1.18 -37.81
CA GLY A 138 15.84 2.47 -38.36
C GLY A 138 15.74 3.65 -37.37
N ARG A 139 14.89 3.55 -36.34
CA ARG A 139 14.69 4.59 -35.32
C ARG A 139 15.60 4.43 -34.09
N LEU A 140 16.05 3.22 -33.76
CA LEU A 140 16.91 2.92 -32.60
C LEU A 140 18.39 3.33 -32.81
N GLY A 141 18.82 3.54 -34.06
CA GLY A 141 20.21 3.84 -34.42
C GLY A 141 21.03 2.58 -34.71
N ALA A 142 22.11 2.73 -35.49
CA ALA A 142 22.87 1.59 -36.06
C ALA A 142 23.62 0.72 -35.03
N ASP A 143 23.80 1.20 -33.80
CA ASP A 143 24.52 0.50 -32.74
C ASP A 143 23.61 -0.44 -31.92
N ASP A 144 22.28 -0.31 -32.03
CA ASP A 144 21.33 -1.09 -31.25
C ASP A 144 20.87 -2.36 -31.97
N LYS A 145 21.45 -3.50 -31.57
CA LYS A 145 21.23 -4.81 -32.19
C LYS A 145 20.09 -5.62 -31.57
N ARG A 146 19.31 -5.04 -30.65
CA ARG A 146 18.26 -5.76 -29.88
C ARG A 146 17.15 -6.38 -30.77
N LEU A 147 16.97 -5.88 -31.99
CA LEU A 147 15.95 -6.36 -32.94
C LEU A 147 16.51 -7.18 -34.12
N ASP A 148 17.83 -7.26 -34.30
CA ASP A 148 18.45 -7.85 -35.50
C ASP A 148 18.12 -9.33 -35.66
N ASN A 149 18.33 -10.12 -34.60
CA ASN A 149 18.02 -11.56 -34.60
C ASN A 149 16.53 -11.84 -34.85
N LEU A 150 15.64 -10.94 -34.42
CA LEU A 150 14.21 -11.07 -34.65
C LEU A 150 13.86 -10.73 -36.11
N PHE A 151 14.44 -9.66 -36.65
CA PHE A 151 14.23 -9.26 -38.04
C PHE A 151 14.70 -10.34 -39.01
N GLU A 152 15.89 -10.89 -38.81
CA GLU A 152 16.46 -11.97 -39.64
C GLU A 152 15.58 -13.23 -39.61
N ASN A 153 15.10 -13.66 -38.43
CA ASN A 153 14.24 -14.83 -38.33
C ASN A 153 12.87 -14.61 -38.99
N LEU A 154 12.27 -13.42 -38.82
CA LEU A 154 11.03 -13.08 -39.54
C LEU A 154 11.25 -13.03 -41.05
N GLN A 155 12.41 -12.60 -41.50
CA GLN A 155 12.79 -12.59 -42.91
C GLN A 155 12.95 -14.01 -43.45
N GLU A 156 13.72 -14.87 -42.77
CA GLU A 156 13.87 -16.30 -43.12
C GLU A 156 12.50 -16.99 -43.26
N TYR A 157 11.60 -16.77 -42.30
CA TYR A 157 10.24 -17.32 -42.34
C TYR A 157 9.41 -16.85 -43.54
N CYS A 158 9.57 -15.58 -43.95
CA CYS A 158 8.86 -15.01 -45.11
C CYS A 158 9.46 -15.52 -46.43
N ASP A 159 10.79 -15.53 -46.54
CA ASP A 159 11.53 -15.87 -47.76
C ASP A 159 11.30 -17.35 -48.13
N ASP A 160 11.26 -18.25 -47.14
CA ASP A 160 10.90 -19.67 -47.31
C ASP A 160 9.51 -19.88 -47.93
N ARG A 161 8.66 -18.84 -47.94
CA ARG A 161 7.26 -18.91 -48.34
C ARG A 161 6.88 -17.96 -49.47
N ASP A 162 7.84 -17.28 -50.08
CA ASP A 162 7.63 -16.32 -51.18
C ASP A 162 7.39 -17.00 -52.55
N ASP A 163 7.64 -18.31 -52.64
CA ASP A 163 7.55 -19.05 -53.89
C ASP A 163 6.09 -19.40 -54.29
N LYS A 164 5.77 -19.35 -55.59
CA LYS A 164 4.39 -19.44 -56.14
C LYS A 164 3.65 -20.76 -55.82
N TYR A 165 4.38 -21.77 -55.33
CA TYR A 165 3.90 -23.11 -54.95
C TYR A 165 4.19 -23.46 -53.46
N SER A 166 4.45 -22.44 -52.64
CA SER A 166 4.89 -22.55 -51.25
C SER A 166 3.94 -23.35 -50.34
N LYS A 167 4.53 -24.14 -49.43
CA LYS A 167 3.84 -24.74 -48.28
C LYS A 167 3.44 -23.62 -47.32
N LEU A 168 2.20 -23.14 -47.46
CA LEU A 168 1.60 -22.14 -46.57
C LEU A 168 1.57 -22.57 -45.09
N ASN A 169 1.59 -23.87 -44.82
CA ASN A 169 1.57 -24.40 -43.46
C ASN A 169 2.95 -24.26 -42.80
N ALA A 170 2.95 -23.77 -41.57
CA ALA A 170 4.14 -23.75 -40.72
C ALA A 170 4.27 -25.04 -39.92
N SER A 171 5.51 -25.46 -39.68
CA SER A 171 5.83 -26.48 -38.68
C SER A 171 5.77 -25.90 -37.27
N VAL A 172 5.56 -26.77 -36.29
CA VAL A 172 5.57 -26.37 -34.87
C VAL A 172 6.93 -25.77 -34.48
N GLY A 173 8.03 -26.32 -35.00
CA GLY A 173 9.39 -25.83 -34.71
C GLY A 173 9.67 -24.43 -35.24
N GLU A 174 9.14 -24.07 -36.41
CA GLU A 174 9.27 -22.71 -36.96
C GLU A 174 8.52 -21.69 -36.10
N ILE A 175 7.28 -22.01 -35.69
CA ILE A 175 6.49 -21.14 -34.82
C ILE A 175 7.13 -21.01 -33.43
N ASP A 176 7.75 -22.08 -32.91
CA ASP A 176 8.48 -22.04 -31.64
C ASP A 176 9.73 -21.17 -31.73
N LYS A 177 10.49 -21.25 -32.82
CA LYS A 177 11.64 -20.38 -33.08
C LYS A 177 11.21 -18.91 -33.15
N LEU A 178 10.08 -18.61 -33.79
CA LEU A 178 9.52 -17.25 -33.84
C LEU A 178 9.10 -16.74 -32.45
N ILE A 179 8.40 -17.57 -31.67
CA ILE A 179 7.98 -17.20 -30.30
C ILE A 179 9.20 -16.90 -29.42
N LEU A 180 10.24 -17.73 -29.49
CA LEU A 180 11.48 -17.55 -28.71
C LEU A 180 12.18 -16.23 -29.08
N ASN A 181 12.40 -15.96 -30.36
CA ASN A 181 13.08 -14.73 -30.77
C ASN A 181 12.25 -13.47 -30.45
N ILE A 182 10.92 -13.53 -30.57
CA ILE A 182 10.06 -12.42 -30.16
C ILE A 182 10.15 -12.21 -28.64
N ALA A 183 10.16 -13.30 -27.85
CA ALA A 183 10.30 -13.23 -26.40
C ALA A 183 11.67 -12.70 -25.95
N ASP A 184 12.76 -13.09 -26.62
CA ASP A 184 14.11 -12.60 -26.34
C ASP A 184 14.24 -11.11 -26.63
N SER A 185 13.76 -10.64 -27.79
CA SER A 185 13.72 -9.21 -28.09
C SER A 185 12.80 -8.47 -27.11
N PHE A 186 11.64 -9.02 -26.76
CA PHE A 186 10.75 -8.43 -25.76
C PHE A 186 11.43 -8.28 -24.40
N GLY A 187 12.21 -9.29 -23.97
CA GLY A 187 13.05 -9.25 -22.77
C GLY A 187 14.16 -8.19 -22.83
N ALA A 188 14.80 -8.02 -24.00
CA ALA A 188 15.84 -7.01 -24.20
C ALA A 188 15.35 -5.56 -24.10
N PHE A 189 14.05 -5.33 -24.35
CA PHE A 189 13.38 -4.04 -24.08
C PHE A 189 12.77 -3.97 -22.66
N GLY A 190 13.14 -4.89 -21.77
CA GLY A 190 12.68 -4.92 -20.37
C GLY A 190 11.27 -5.49 -20.19
N GLY A 191 10.79 -6.32 -21.11
CA GLY A 191 9.52 -7.05 -20.99
C GLY A 191 9.67 -8.38 -20.25
N ASP A 192 8.83 -8.63 -19.25
CA ASP A 192 8.65 -9.96 -18.64
C ASP A 192 7.39 -10.61 -19.26
N GLU A 193 7.36 -11.91 -19.50
CA GLU A 193 6.15 -12.62 -19.95
C GLU A 193 4.94 -12.34 -19.04
N LYS A 194 5.16 -12.01 -17.77
CA LYS A 194 4.11 -11.58 -16.84
C LYS A 194 3.46 -10.24 -17.22
N ASP A 195 4.16 -9.37 -17.94
CA ASP A 195 3.64 -8.10 -18.45
C ASP A 195 2.60 -8.29 -19.57
N LEU A 196 2.55 -9.47 -20.19
CA LEU A 196 1.62 -9.77 -21.29
C LEU A 196 0.19 -10.01 -20.80
N PHE A 197 0.00 -10.26 -19.50
CA PHE A 197 -1.31 -10.45 -18.90
C PHE A 197 -1.89 -9.11 -18.44
N PRO A 198 -3.19 -8.86 -18.65
CA PRO A 198 -3.81 -7.63 -18.19
C PRO A 198 -3.66 -7.50 -16.68
N LYS A 199 -2.99 -6.43 -16.27
CA LYS A 199 -2.74 -6.10 -14.87
C LYS A 199 -4.01 -5.57 -14.24
N GLY A 200 -4.24 -5.99 -12.99
CA GLY A 200 -5.38 -5.54 -12.20
C GLY A 200 -5.28 -4.07 -11.77
N GLU A 201 -6.44 -3.45 -11.56
CA GLU A 201 -6.60 -2.07 -11.10
C GLU A 201 -6.22 -1.84 -9.63
N ASP A 202 -5.79 -2.86 -8.88
CA ASP A 202 -5.31 -2.75 -7.48
C ASP A 202 -3.84 -3.18 -7.24
N ILE A 203 -3.09 -3.57 -8.28
CA ILE A 203 -1.65 -3.86 -8.22
C ILE A 203 -0.81 -2.59 -7.97
N PRO A 204 0.06 -2.54 -6.94
CA PRO A 204 0.89 -1.37 -6.63
C PRO A 204 2.05 -1.25 -7.63
N LEU A 205 1.79 -0.64 -8.79
CA LEU A 205 2.81 -0.31 -9.79
C LEU A 205 3.09 1.19 -9.77
N PRO A 206 4.37 1.62 -9.76
CA PRO A 206 4.72 3.04 -9.77
C PRO A 206 4.08 3.79 -10.93
N PHE A 207 3.45 4.93 -10.62
CA PHE A 207 2.96 5.89 -11.59
C PHE A 207 2.96 7.30 -10.98
N GLU A 208 3.04 8.32 -11.84
CA GLU A 208 2.93 9.72 -11.43
C GLU A 208 1.47 10.14 -11.35
N GLY A 209 1.10 10.90 -10.33
CA GLY A 209 -0.29 11.32 -10.10
C GLY A 209 -0.89 12.10 -11.28
N ASP A 210 -0.07 12.90 -11.98
CA ASP A 210 -0.48 13.63 -13.17
C ASP A 210 -0.84 12.70 -14.34
N ASN A 211 -0.15 11.57 -14.47
CA ASN A 211 -0.49 10.58 -15.50
C ASN A 211 -1.90 10.05 -15.28
N LEU A 212 -2.28 9.69 -14.04
CA LEU A 212 -3.63 9.21 -13.74
C LEU A 212 -4.71 10.21 -14.20
N VAL A 213 -4.45 11.51 -14.03
CA VAL A 213 -5.35 12.56 -14.50
C VAL A 213 -5.45 12.57 -16.02
N SER A 214 -4.34 12.48 -16.74
CA SER A 214 -4.34 12.40 -18.21
C SER A 214 -5.08 11.17 -18.73
N TYR A 215 -4.92 10.00 -18.09
CA TYR A 215 -5.67 8.78 -18.44
C TYR A 215 -7.18 8.96 -18.21
N LEU A 216 -7.58 9.64 -17.13
CA LEU A 216 -8.97 9.95 -16.85
C LEU A 216 -9.58 10.88 -17.90
N GLU A 217 -8.85 11.92 -18.32
CA GLU A 217 -9.28 12.86 -19.37
C GLU A 217 -9.46 12.13 -20.71
N ALA A 218 -8.47 11.33 -21.12
CA ALA A 218 -8.51 10.58 -22.36
C ALA A 218 -9.72 9.61 -22.41
N LEU A 219 -10.00 8.91 -21.31
CA LEU A 219 -11.13 8.00 -21.22
C LEU A 219 -12.49 8.73 -21.13
N ALA A 220 -12.54 9.89 -20.48
CA ALA A 220 -13.74 10.70 -20.42
C ALA A 220 -14.14 11.20 -21.82
N GLN A 221 -13.15 11.62 -22.63
CA GLN A 221 -13.34 12.03 -24.01
C GLN A 221 -13.83 10.87 -24.90
N GLN A 222 -13.25 9.68 -24.75
CA GLN A 222 -13.69 8.49 -25.49
C GLN A 222 -15.13 8.06 -25.16
N THR A 223 -15.57 8.27 -23.92
CA THR A 223 -16.89 7.82 -23.44
C THR A 223 -17.97 8.91 -23.50
N GLY A 224 -17.61 10.15 -23.85
CA GLY A 224 -18.54 11.28 -23.87
C GLY A 224 -19.02 11.76 -22.50
N ASN A 225 -18.29 11.43 -21.42
CA ASN A 225 -18.67 11.71 -20.03
C ASN A 225 -17.90 12.87 -19.39
N GLU A 226 -17.30 13.75 -20.18
CA GLU A 226 -16.38 14.82 -19.74
C GLU A 226 -16.93 15.64 -18.56
N GLN A 227 -18.19 16.06 -18.62
CA GLN A 227 -18.85 16.87 -17.59
C GLN A 227 -18.93 16.18 -16.21
N HIS A 228 -19.03 14.85 -16.18
CA HIS A 228 -19.10 14.09 -14.93
C HIS A 228 -17.73 13.87 -14.28
N VAL A 229 -16.64 14.04 -15.04
CA VAL A 229 -15.28 13.67 -14.64
C VAL A 229 -14.44 14.92 -14.32
N GLU A 230 -14.79 16.08 -14.89
CA GLU A 230 -14.11 17.36 -14.63
C GLU A 230 -14.03 17.67 -13.12
N TYR A 231 -15.13 17.53 -12.39
CA TYR A 231 -15.15 17.71 -10.92
C TYR A 231 -14.32 16.66 -10.17
N LEU A 232 -14.19 15.44 -10.70
CA LEU A 232 -13.32 14.42 -10.11
C LEU A 232 -11.84 14.77 -10.33
N ILE A 233 -11.49 15.16 -11.55
CA ILE A 233 -10.13 15.58 -11.93
C ILE A 233 -9.69 16.79 -11.11
N ALA A 234 -10.54 17.82 -11.00
CA ALA A 234 -10.24 19.00 -10.20
C ALA A 234 -10.00 18.65 -8.73
N ARG A 235 -10.79 17.73 -8.16
CA ARG A 235 -10.58 17.21 -6.80
C ARG A 235 -9.24 16.48 -6.67
N ILE A 236 -8.92 15.57 -7.59
CA ILE A 236 -7.64 14.84 -7.60
C ILE A 236 -6.46 15.80 -7.67
N ARG A 237 -6.47 16.77 -8.61
CA ARG A 237 -5.39 17.77 -8.75
C ARG A 237 -5.22 18.60 -7.49
N THR A 238 -6.32 19.10 -6.93
CA THR A 238 -6.29 19.90 -5.69
C THR A 238 -5.74 19.09 -4.52
N MET A 239 -6.13 17.82 -4.41
CA MET A 239 -5.67 16.94 -3.34
C MET A 239 -4.19 16.55 -3.48
N LEU A 240 -3.71 16.27 -4.70
CA LEU A 240 -2.30 15.99 -4.96
C LEU A 240 -1.40 17.21 -4.73
N ALA A 241 -1.96 18.41 -4.89
CA ALA A 241 -1.27 19.68 -4.64
C ALA A 241 -1.31 20.17 -3.18
N ASP A 242 -2.10 19.53 -2.29
CA ASP A 242 -2.21 19.93 -0.87
C ASP A 242 -0.83 19.81 -0.18
N THR A 243 -0.38 20.89 0.47
CA THR A 243 0.93 20.99 1.14
C THR A 243 1.10 19.95 2.24
N ARG A 244 0.01 19.46 2.83
CA ARG A 244 0.03 18.43 3.87
C ARG A 244 0.09 17.02 3.30
N MET A 245 -0.34 16.84 2.05
CA MET A 245 -0.40 15.54 1.40
C MET A 245 0.86 15.26 0.58
N LYS A 246 1.38 16.29 -0.08
CA LYS A 246 2.58 16.23 -0.92
C LYS A 246 3.77 15.55 -0.22
N PRO A 247 4.10 15.81 1.07
CA PRO A 247 5.23 15.15 1.73
C PRO A 247 5.05 13.64 1.94
N ILE A 248 3.79 13.17 1.96
CA ILE A 248 3.42 11.78 2.22
C ILE A 248 3.30 11.00 0.90
N THR A 249 2.61 11.56 -0.10
CA THR A 249 2.24 10.85 -1.33
C THR A 249 3.14 11.11 -2.51
N ASN A 250 3.88 12.21 -2.51
CA ASN A 250 4.69 12.58 -3.65
C ASN A 250 6.03 11.83 -3.62
N ASP A 251 6.33 11.12 -4.69
CA ASP A 251 7.62 10.46 -4.90
C ASP A 251 8.42 11.09 -6.04
N SER A 252 7.97 12.23 -6.60
CA SER A 252 8.62 12.85 -7.76
C SER A 252 10.07 13.28 -7.52
N GLU A 253 10.42 13.70 -6.30
CA GLU A 253 11.79 14.10 -5.95
C GLU A 253 12.70 12.91 -5.61
N LYS A 254 12.14 11.84 -5.04
CA LYS A 254 12.86 10.59 -4.74
C LYS A 254 11.90 9.42 -4.87
N LYS A 255 11.97 8.75 -6.03
CA LYS A 255 11.18 7.55 -6.34
C LYS A 255 11.40 6.52 -5.25
N VAL A 256 10.31 6.06 -4.67
CA VAL A 256 10.32 5.03 -3.64
C VAL A 256 10.23 3.69 -4.35
N ASP A 257 11.19 2.80 -4.16
CA ASP A 257 11.04 1.42 -4.61
C ASP A 257 10.22 0.61 -3.59
N LEU A 258 9.37 -0.31 -4.05
CA LEU A 258 8.54 -1.11 -3.16
C LEU A 258 9.38 -2.02 -2.27
N ALA A 259 10.48 -2.59 -2.78
CA ALA A 259 11.33 -3.45 -1.98
C ALA A 259 12.05 -2.64 -0.90
N GLU A 260 12.64 -1.50 -1.27
CA GLU A 260 13.27 -0.57 -0.31
C GLU A 260 12.26 -0.11 0.76
N TRP A 261 11.02 0.19 0.37
CA TRP A 261 9.96 0.57 1.30
C TRP A 261 9.63 -0.56 2.27
N LEU A 262 9.42 -1.79 1.79
CA LEU A 262 9.13 -2.94 2.65
C LEU A 262 10.28 -3.24 3.61
N GLU A 263 11.53 -3.18 3.15
CA GLU A 263 12.70 -3.34 4.01
C GLU A 263 12.76 -2.29 5.12
N THR A 264 12.48 -1.03 4.76
CA THR A 264 12.54 0.10 5.67
C THR A 264 11.40 0.07 6.69
N TYR A 265 10.17 -0.24 6.27
CA TYR A 265 9.00 -0.24 7.15
C TYR A 265 8.82 -1.54 7.93
N ILE A 266 9.01 -2.70 7.30
CA ILE A 266 8.81 -4.01 7.95
C ILE A 266 10.10 -4.46 8.66
N GLY A 267 11.27 -4.30 8.05
CA GLY A 267 12.54 -4.78 8.61
C GLY A 267 13.33 -5.70 7.68
N LYS A 268 14.67 -5.64 7.80
CA LYS A 268 15.60 -6.60 7.20
C LYS A 268 15.83 -7.79 8.14
N ASP A 269 16.27 -8.91 7.58
CA ASP A 269 16.67 -10.06 8.37
C ASP A 269 17.95 -9.78 9.16
N VAL A 270 18.09 -10.48 10.29
CA VAL A 270 19.11 -10.26 11.33
C VAL A 270 20.55 -10.60 10.86
N GLY A 271 20.79 -10.81 9.57
CA GLY A 271 22.10 -11.20 9.00
C GLY A 271 22.67 -10.31 7.88
N GLU A 272 21.90 -9.37 7.32
CA GLU A 272 22.33 -8.58 6.14
C GLU A 272 22.61 -7.10 6.44
N GLY A 273 22.49 -6.68 7.70
CA GLY A 273 22.78 -5.31 8.16
C GLY A 273 24.13 -5.19 8.85
N LYS A 274 24.76 -4.01 8.78
CA LYS A 274 25.92 -3.68 9.61
C LYS A 274 25.55 -3.79 11.10
N GLU A 275 26.45 -4.32 11.92
CA GLU A 275 26.30 -4.44 13.38
C GLU A 275 25.88 -3.10 13.99
N GLY A 276 24.57 -2.92 14.22
CA GLY A 276 24.06 -1.63 14.70
C GLY A 276 22.64 -1.28 14.27
N GLU A 277 22.18 -1.75 13.10
CA GLU A 277 20.89 -1.40 12.47
C GLU A 277 19.77 -2.45 12.68
N HIS A 278 19.94 -3.38 13.61
CA HIS A 278 18.92 -4.40 13.88
C HIS A 278 17.82 -3.85 14.78
N SER A 279 16.88 -3.10 14.20
CA SER A 279 15.64 -2.77 14.88
C SER A 279 14.47 -3.47 14.22
N CYS A 280 13.78 -4.28 15.02
CA CYS A 280 12.56 -4.98 14.61
C CYS A 280 11.30 -4.16 14.93
N VAL A 281 11.45 -2.90 15.35
CA VAL A 281 10.34 -2.04 15.78
C VAL A 281 10.28 -0.83 14.85
N SER A 282 9.12 -0.65 14.22
CA SER A 282 8.80 0.50 13.39
C SER A 282 7.62 1.23 14.02
N VAL A 283 7.76 2.54 14.22
CA VAL A 283 6.74 3.41 14.79
C VAL A 283 6.38 4.45 13.73
N ILE A 284 5.09 4.56 13.41
CA ILE A 284 4.57 5.61 12.54
C ILE A 284 3.92 6.66 13.41
N ASP A 285 4.53 7.84 13.41
CA ASP A 285 4.01 9.03 14.04
C ASP A 285 3.10 9.76 13.03
N LEU A 286 1.80 9.79 13.35
CA LEU A 286 0.77 10.44 12.55
C LEU A 286 0.37 11.82 13.12
N SER A 287 1.21 12.42 13.98
CA SER A 287 0.88 13.64 14.73
C SER A 287 0.54 14.87 13.93
N LEU A 288 1.28 15.07 12.86
CA LEU A 288 1.12 16.23 11.98
C LEU A 288 0.21 15.92 10.79
N VAL A 289 -0.45 14.75 10.79
CA VAL A 289 -1.30 14.29 9.68
C VAL A 289 -2.76 14.65 9.95
N PRO A 290 -3.47 15.29 9.01
CA PRO A 290 -4.92 15.53 9.12
C PRO A 290 -5.72 14.22 9.22
N ASN A 291 -6.80 14.22 10.01
CA ASN A 291 -7.63 13.03 10.27
C ASN A 291 -8.10 12.28 9.00
N GLU A 292 -8.49 12.99 7.94
CA GLU A 292 -8.93 12.36 6.69
C GLU A 292 -7.81 11.56 6.02
N ILE A 293 -6.55 12.02 6.17
CA ILE A 293 -5.35 11.38 5.62
C ILE A 293 -4.89 10.25 6.54
N ILE A 294 -5.02 10.39 7.87
CA ILE A 294 -4.67 9.34 8.84
C ILE A 294 -5.33 8.03 8.44
N HIS A 295 -6.66 8.02 8.24
CA HIS A 295 -7.40 6.81 7.88
C HIS A 295 -6.90 6.18 6.58
N LEU A 296 -6.58 6.99 5.57
CA LEU A 296 -6.09 6.51 4.29
C LEU A 296 -4.69 5.90 4.44
N VAL A 297 -3.78 6.61 5.08
CA VAL A 297 -2.40 6.17 5.34
C VAL A 297 -2.40 4.87 6.13
N THR A 298 -3.16 4.79 7.23
CA THR A 298 -3.25 3.57 8.03
C THR A 298 -3.86 2.41 7.25
N ALA A 299 -4.87 2.66 6.42
CA ALA A 299 -5.49 1.63 5.57
C ALA A 299 -4.50 1.08 4.54
N VAL A 300 -3.85 1.97 3.77
CA VAL A 300 -2.89 1.62 2.71
C VAL A 300 -1.73 0.83 3.31
N ILE A 301 -1.12 1.33 4.38
CA ILE A 301 0.01 0.68 5.04
C ILE A 301 -0.39 -0.71 5.55
N SER A 302 -1.49 -0.81 6.29
CA SER A 302 -1.94 -2.07 6.87
C SER A 302 -2.28 -3.10 5.78
N ARG A 303 -2.89 -2.65 4.68
CA ARG A 303 -3.18 -3.47 3.52
C ARG A 303 -1.90 -3.96 2.83
N ILE A 304 -0.95 -3.07 2.54
CA ILE A 304 0.33 -3.42 1.90
C ILE A 304 1.10 -4.42 2.77
N ILE A 305 1.11 -4.25 4.10
CA ILE A 305 1.72 -5.22 5.02
C ILE A 305 1.05 -6.60 4.89
N LEU A 306 -0.29 -6.68 5.00
CA LEU A 306 -1.00 -7.95 4.85
C LEU A 306 -0.72 -8.60 3.48
N GLU A 307 -0.81 -7.83 2.42
CA GLU A 307 -0.58 -8.25 1.04
C GLU A 307 0.86 -8.72 0.77
N SER A 308 1.85 -8.09 1.39
CA SER A 308 3.26 -8.49 1.31
C SER A 308 3.48 -9.84 1.99
N LEU A 309 2.90 -10.05 3.18
CA LEU A 309 2.99 -11.31 3.93
C LEU A 309 2.25 -12.46 3.22
N GLN A 310 1.13 -12.16 2.57
CA GLN A 310 0.44 -13.12 1.69
C GLN A 310 1.34 -13.60 0.55
N ARG A 311 2.01 -12.67 -0.13
CA ARG A 311 2.95 -12.98 -1.22
C ARG A 311 4.19 -13.71 -0.71
N TYR A 312 4.75 -13.31 0.43
CA TYR A 312 5.86 -13.99 1.08
C TYR A 312 5.53 -15.46 1.38
N ARG A 313 4.36 -15.73 1.98
CA ARG A 313 3.90 -17.10 2.24
C ARG A 313 3.73 -17.90 0.96
N ARG A 314 3.21 -17.29 -0.11
CA ARG A 314 3.02 -17.97 -1.41
C ARG A 314 4.35 -18.35 -2.07
N LEU A 315 5.38 -17.51 -1.94
CA LEU A 315 6.69 -17.74 -2.56
C LEU A 315 7.55 -18.71 -1.74
N ASN A 316 7.58 -18.54 -0.42
CA ASN A 316 8.52 -19.25 0.46
C ASN A 316 7.88 -20.44 1.19
N ASN A 317 6.55 -20.62 1.09
CA ASN A 317 5.75 -21.61 1.83
C ASN A 317 5.87 -21.52 3.37
N VAL A 318 6.54 -20.49 3.89
CA VAL A 318 6.70 -20.19 5.31
C VAL A 318 6.10 -18.82 5.63
N THR A 319 5.64 -18.64 6.87
CA THR A 319 5.11 -17.36 7.35
C THR A 319 6.19 -16.54 8.02
N LEU A 320 6.09 -15.22 7.90
CA LEU A 320 6.97 -14.25 8.55
C LEU A 320 6.20 -13.58 9.71
N PRO A 321 6.49 -13.95 10.98
CA PRO A 321 5.78 -13.42 12.13
C PRO A 321 5.93 -11.89 12.25
N THR A 322 4.82 -11.18 12.09
CA THR A 322 4.75 -9.72 12.17
C THR A 322 3.59 -9.33 13.07
N VAL A 323 3.76 -8.31 13.90
CA VAL A 323 2.75 -7.79 14.82
C VAL A 323 2.45 -6.35 14.47
N LEU A 324 1.20 -6.10 14.07
CA LEU A 324 0.65 -4.77 13.87
C LEU A 324 -0.01 -4.31 15.17
N VAL A 325 0.41 -3.16 15.69
CA VAL A 325 -0.11 -2.51 16.89
C VAL A 325 -0.87 -1.26 16.47
N ALA A 326 -2.19 -1.33 16.62
CA ALA A 326 -3.12 -0.24 16.40
C ALA A 326 -3.38 0.46 17.73
N GLU A 327 -2.74 1.60 17.96
CA GLU A 327 -2.99 2.44 19.13
C GLU A 327 -4.15 3.40 18.89
N GLU A 328 -4.86 3.76 19.96
CA GLU A 328 -6.03 4.64 19.89
C GLU A 328 -7.02 4.19 18.81
N ALA A 329 -7.20 2.87 18.71
CA ALA A 329 -7.85 2.23 17.58
C ALA A 329 -9.32 2.63 17.39
N HIS A 330 -9.97 3.22 18.40
CA HIS A 330 -11.29 3.82 18.23
C HIS A 330 -11.27 5.03 17.29
N THR A 331 -10.11 5.63 17.01
CA THR A 331 -9.99 6.71 16.04
C THR A 331 -10.19 6.20 14.62
N PHE A 332 -9.64 5.04 14.25
CA PHE A 332 -9.65 4.50 12.88
C PHE A 332 -10.41 3.17 12.65
N ILE A 333 -10.68 2.38 13.69
CA ILE A 333 -11.49 1.14 13.63
C ILE A 333 -12.88 1.41 14.23
N LYS A 334 -13.61 2.37 13.66
CA LYS A 334 -14.94 2.75 14.16
C LYS A 334 -16.03 1.82 13.63
N ARG A 335 -17.04 1.57 14.47
CA ARG A 335 -18.32 1.02 14.00
C ARG A 335 -18.96 1.97 13.00
N TYR A 336 -19.00 1.59 11.72
CA TYR A 336 -19.62 2.38 10.66
C TYR A 336 -21.09 1.97 10.45
N ARG A 337 -21.89 2.86 9.84
CA ARG A 337 -23.27 2.58 9.42
C ARG A 337 -23.23 2.08 7.98
N ASP A 338 -23.86 0.93 7.69
CA ASP A 338 -23.86 0.31 6.35
C ASP A 338 -24.61 1.12 5.28
N ASP A 339 -25.35 2.19 5.66
CA ASP A 339 -26.31 2.90 4.78
C ASP A 339 -25.73 4.08 3.96
N SER A 340 -24.42 4.33 3.96
CA SER A 340 -23.86 5.44 3.17
C SER A 340 -23.53 4.98 1.74
N GLU A 341 -24.26 5.51 0.74
CA GLU A 341 -24.03 5.23 -0.70
C GLU A 341 -22.59 5.60 -1.16
N ASN A 342 -21.87 6.40 -0.38
CA ASN A 342 -20.44 6.67 -0.55
C ASN A 342 -19.66 6.04 0.60
N GLN A 343 -18.72 5.14 0.29
CA GLN A 343 -17.80 4.59 1.26
C GLN A 343 -16.82 5.68 1.71
N ASP A 344 -16.93 6.11 2.96
CA ASP A 344 -15.96 7.03 3.56
C ASP A 344 -14.61 6.34 3.77
N VAL A 345 -13.51 7.11 3.72
CA VAL A 345 -12.14 6.58 3.95
C VAL A 345 -12.03 5.84 5.28
N ALA A 346 -12.72 6.32 6.32
CA ALA A 346 -12.78 5.66 7.63
C ALA A 346 -13.40 4.25 7.56
N SER A 347 -14.43 4.05 6.72
CA SER A 347 -15.07 2.74 6.52
C SER A 347 -14.13 1.76 5.85
N ILE A 348 -13.38 2.20 4.83
CA ILE A 348 -12.37 1.39 4.14
C ILE A 348 -11.27 0.99 5.12
N CYS A 349 -10.79 1.95 5.91
CA CYS A 349 -9.80 1.67 6.95
C CYS A 349 -10.31 0.59 7.91
N CYS A 350 -11.53 0.72 8.43
CA CYS A 350 -12.12 -0.31 9.29
C CYS A 350 -12.21 -1.68 8.60
N GLN A 351 -12.64 -1.75 7.33
CA GLN A 351 -12.71 -2.98 6.56
C GLN A 351 -11.34 -3.65 6.38
N VAL A 352 -10.27 -2.88 6.19
CA VAL A 352 -8.90 -3.41 6.13
C VAL A 352 -8.52 -4.07 7.46
N PHE A 353 -8.78 -3.42 8.59
CA PHE A 353 -8.52 -4.00 9.91
C PHE A 353 -9.39 -5.23 10.21
N GLU A 354 -10.66 -5.23 9.80
CA GLU A 354 -11.52 -6.42 9.90
C GLU A 354 -10.97 -7.60 9.09
N LYS A 355 -10.47 -7.33 7.88
CA LYS A 355 -9.83 -8.34 7.05
C LYS A 355 -8.55 -8.86 7.71
N ILE A 356 -7.72 -7.99 8.26
CA ILE A 356 -6.51 -8.37 9.01
C ILE A 356 -6.88 -9.23 10.23
N ALA A 357 -7.92 -8.86 10.98
CA ALA A 357 -8.36 -9.62 12.14
C ALA A 357 -8.86 -11.04 11.77
N ARG A 358 -9.56 -11.19 10.64
CA ARG A 358 -10.09 -12.49 10.16
C ARG A 358 -9.02 -13.37 9.50
N GLU A 359 -8.11 -12.78 8.73
CA GLU A 359 -7.20 -13.52 7.85
C GLU A 359 -5.73 -13.46 8.27
N GLY A 360 -5.32 -12.45 9.03
CA GLY A 360 -3.92 -12.15 9.36
C GLY A 360 -3.18 -13.34 9.98
N ARG A 361 -3.86 -14.08 10.88
CA ARG A 361 -3.32 -15.32 11.49
C ARG A 361 -2.82 -16.33 10.46
N LYS A 362 -3.50 -16.47 9.31
CA LYS A 362 -3.10 -17.40 8.24
C LYS A 362 -1.77 -16.99 7.61
N PHE A 363 -1.39 -15.73 7.68
CA PHE A 363 -0.20 -15.18 7.02
C PHE A 363 0.91 -14.80 7.99
N GLY A 364 0.75 -15.10 9.28
CA GLY A 364 1.72 -14.73 10.33
C GLY A 364 1.60 -13.29 10.81
N LEU A 365 0.50 -12.59 10.49
CA LEU A 365 0.22 -11.24 10.96
C LEU A 365 -0.66 -11.28 12.23
N GLY A 366 -0.09 -10.88 13.36
CA GLY A 366 -0.81 -10.60 14.60
C GLY A 366 -1.29 -9.16 14.63
N LEU A 367 -2.44 -8.92 15.28
CA LEU A 367 -3.00 -7.59 15.50
C LEU A 367 -3.15 -7.35 17.00
N ILE A 368 -2.59 -6.26 17.50
CA ILE A 368 -2.79 -5.74 18.85
C ILE A 368 -3.60 -4.46 18.71
N VAL A 369 -4.72 -4.38 19.43
CA VAL A 369 -5.60 -3.22 19.41
C VAL A 369 -5.58 -2.60 20.81
N SER A 370 -5.13 -1.36 20.90
CA SER A 370 -5.19 -0.55 22.13
C SER A 370 -6.23 0.55 21.95
N SER A 371 -7.12 0.72 22.92
CA SER A 371 -8.16 1.75 22.87
C SER A 371 -8.73 2.02 24.27
N GLN A 372 -9.04 3.29 24.52
CA GLN A 372 -9.74 3.74 25.73
C GLN A 372 -11.26 3.52 25.67
N ARG A 373 -11.83 3.38 24.46
CA ARG A 373 -13.27 3.30 24.20
C ARG A 373 -13.63 2.02 23.44
N PRO A 374 -13.72 0.85 24.10
CA PRO A 374 -14.05 -0.40 23.42
C PRO A 374 -15.45 -0.40 22.78
N SER A 375 -16.41 0.41 23.27
CA SER A 375 -17.76 0.51 22.68
C SER A 375 -17.79 1.17 21.30
N GLU A 376 -16.77 1.96 20.94
CA GLU A 376 -16.67 2.62 19.63
C GLU A 376 -15.98 1.74 18.57
N LEU A 377 -15.33 0.66 18.98
CA LEU A 377 -14.60 -0.25 18.10
C LEU A 377 -15.54 -1.14 17.26
N SER A 378 -15.06 -1.59 16.10
CA SER A 378 -15.76 -2.60 15.31
C SER A 378 -15.99 -3.88 16.13
N PRO A 379 -17.25 -4.35 16.26
CA PRO A 379 -17.56 -5.63 16.88
C PRO A 379 -16.89 -6.81 16.17
N THR A 380 -16.67 -6.70 14.85
CA THR A 380 -15.95 -7.72 14.08
C THR A 380 -14.53 -7.87 14.60
N VAL A 381 -13.76 -6.78 14.71
CA VAL A 381 -12.37 -6.84 15.18
C VAL A 381 -12.32 -7.38 16.61
N LEU A 382 -13.16 -6.85 17.51
CA LEU A 382 -13.25 -7.29 18.90
C LEU A 382 -13.57 -8.79 19.04
N SER A 383 -14.46 -9.33 18.19
CA SER A 383 -14.82 -10.76 18.21
C SER A 383 -13.68 -11.70 17.78
N GLN A 384 -12.70 -11.18 17.03
CA GLN A 384 -11.53 -11.95 16.59
C GLN A 384 -10.35 -11.84 17.58
N CYS A 385 -10.44 -10.96 18.58
CA CYS A 385 -9.44 -10.86 19.63
C CYS A 385 -9.54 -12.06 20.57
N ASN A 386 -8.47 -12.84 20.65
CA ASN A 386 -8.40 -14.05 21.47
C ASN A 386 -7.72 -13.84 22.82
N THR A 387 -7.07 -12.69 23.02
CA THR A 387 -6.37 -12.31 24.24
C THR A 387 -6.79 -10.91 24.62
N PHE A 388 -7.12 -10.70 25.89
CA PHE A 388 -7.53 -9.42 26.42
C PHE A 388 -6.67 -9.06 27.62
N LEU A 389 -6.20 -7.82 27.63
CA LEU A 389 -5.55 -7.18 28.78
C LEU A 389 -6.41 -5.97 29.16
N LEU A 390 -7.23 -6.14 30.19
CA LEU A 390 -8.25 -5.16 30.58
C LEU A 390 -7.75 -4.31 31.73
N HIS A 391 -7.48 -3.04 31.47
CA HIS A 391 -7.22 -2.04 32.49
C HIS A 391 -8.52 -1.50 33.11
N ARG A 392 -8.41 -0.51 34.00
CA ARG A 392 -9.55 0.16 34.61
C ARG A 392 -10.47 0.76 33.53
N ILE A 393 -11.73 0.34 33.53
CA ILE A 393 -12.79 0.89 32.66
C ILE A 393 -13.93 1.34 33.57
N SER A 394 -14.23 2.64 33.55
CA SER A 394 -15.29 3.23 34.41
C SER A 394 -16.60 3.47 33.68
N ASN A 395 -16.61 3.55 32.36
CA ASN A 395 -17.81 3.82 31.58
C ASN A 395 -18.68 2.56 31.45
N ASP A 396 -19.96 2.67 31.78
CA ASP A 396 -20.92 1.56 31.76
C ASP A 396 -21.09 0.95 30.35
N ARG A 397 -21.09 1.80 29.31
CA ARG A 397 -21.22 1.33 27.92
C ARG A 397 -20.04 0.47 27.49
N ASP A 398 -18.84 0.86 27.92
CA ASP A 398 -17.60 0.14 27.62
C ASP A 398 -17.53 -1.16 28.41
N GLN A 399 -17.94 -1.15 29.67
CA GLN A 399 -18.08 -2.37 30.49
C GLN A 399 -19.06 -3.36 29.86
N GLU A 400 -20.24 -2.90 29.41
CA GLU A 400 -21.24 -3.76 28.78
C GLU A 400 -20.71 -4.41 27.50
N GLN A 401 -19.94 -3.67 26.71
CA GLN A 401 -19.32 -4.20 25.49
C GLN A 401 -18.29 -5.29 25.83
N VAL A 402 -17.44 -5.07 26.84
CA VAL A 402 -16.46 -6.08 27.29
C VAL A 402 -17.17 -7.31 27.87
N HIS A 403 -18.26 -7.13 28.63
CA HIS A 403 -19.06 -8.23 29.17
C HIS A 403 -19.65 -9.14 28.09
N LYS A 404 -19.93 -8.63 26.88
CA LYS A 404 -20.45 -9.43 25.76
C LYS A 404 -19.38 -10.29 25.09
N LEU A 405 -18.10 -9.94 25.24
CA LEU A 405 -16.98 -10.63 24.61
C LEU A 405 -16.43 -11.78 25.46
N VAL A 406 -16.79 -11.79 26.74
CA VAL A 406 -16.23 -12.66 27.75
C VAL A 406 -17.27 -13.69 28.21
N PRO A 407 -16.89 -14.96 28.43
CA PRO A 407 -17.79 -15.98 28.97
C PRO A 407 -18.49 -15.57 30.29
N ASP A 408 -19.73 -16.03 30.48
CA ASP A 408 -20.59 -15.60 31.58
C ASP A 408 -20.02 -15.86 32.98
N ASN A 409 -19.21 -16.91 33.14
CA ASN A 409 -18.54 -17.26 34.40
C ASN A 409 -17.51 -16.21 34.86
N LEU A 410 -17.05 -15.33 33.97
CA LEU A 410 -16.06 -14.28 34.27
C LEU A 410 -16.70 -12.90 34.50
N ARG A 411 -18.02 -12.78 34.37
CA ARG A 411 -18.74 -11.51 34.60
C ARG A 411 -18.55 -10.97 36.02
N GLY A 412 -18.33 -11.86 37.01
CA GLY A 412 -18.06 -11.47 38.40
C GLY A 412 -16.79 -10.65 38.54
N LEU A 413 -15.68 -11.10 37.95
CA LEU A 413 -14.39 -10.40 37.94
C LEU A 413 -14.47 -9.07 37.18
N LEU A 414 -15.25 -9.03 36.10
CA LEU A 414 -15.42 -7.82 35.30
C LEU A 414 -16.17 -6.70 36.04
N ARG A 415 -16.93 -7.00 37.11
CA ARG A 415 -17.55 -5.97 37.97
C ARG A 415 -16.52 -5.18 38.77
N GLU A 416 -15.30 -5.69 38.92
CA GLU A 416 -14.21 -5.02 39.63
C GLU A 416 -13.39 -4.11 38.70
N LEU A 417 -13.64 -4.11 37.38
CA LEU A 417 -12.95 -3.26 36.41
C LEU A 417 -12.96 -1.76 36.79
N PRO A 418 -14.07 -1.15 37.29
CA PRO A 418 -14.08 0.27 37.63
C PRO A 418 -13.19 0.60 38.84
N SER A 419 -12.98 -0.37 39.73
CA SER A 419 -12.21 -0.24 40.96
C SER A 419 -10.74 -0.65 40.83
N LEU A 420 -10.31 -1.13 39.66
CA LEU A 420 -8.92 -1.52 39.45
C LEU A 420 -7.97 -0.33 39.68
N PRO A 421 -6.93 -0.50 40.50
CA PRO A 421 -5.90 0.52 40.66
C PRO A 421 -5.10 0.72 39.36
N SER A 422 -4.50 1.89 39.21
CA SER A 422 -3.53 2.14 38.13
C SER A 422 -2.43 1.07 38.15
N GLN A 423 -1.84 0.80 36.98
CA GLN A 423 -0.81 -0.24 36.79
C GLN A 423 -1.32 -1.69 36.91
N HIS A 424 -2.58 -1.92 37.24
CA HIS A 424 -3.16 -3.27 37.30
C HIS A 424 -4.06 -3.53 36.09
N ALA A 425 -4.13 -4.79 35.68
CA ALA A 425 -4.98 -5.25 34.59
C ALA A 425 -5.43 -6.69 34.81
N ILE A 426 -6.56 -7.07 34.22
CA ILE A 426 -7.01 -8.46 34.15
C ILE A 426 -6.54 -9.03 32.81
N LEU A 427 -5.69 -10.06 32.87
CA LEU A 427 -5.20 -10.81 31.71
C LEU A 427 -6.06 -12.06 31.50
N MET A 428 -6.54 -12.27 30.29
CA MET A 428 -7.39 -13.41 29.94
C MET A 428 -7.33 -13.79 28.46
N GLY A 429 -7.83 -14.98 28.13
CA GLY A 429 -7.85 -15.52 26.77
C GLY A 429 -6.66 -16.45 26.52
N TRP A 430 -6.11 -16.47 25.30
CA TRP A 430 -5.02 -17.39 24.96
C TRP A 430 -3.73 -17.19 25.75
N ALA A 431 -3.52 -16.00 26.33
CA ALA A 431 -2.37 -15.73 27.19
C ALA A 431 -2.47 -16.37 28.58
N SER A 432 -3.67 -16.73 29.05
CA SER A 432 -3.87 -17.36 30.36
C SER A 432 -5.17 -18.16 30.41
N GLU A 433 -5.08 -19.45 30.78
CA GLU A 433 -6.24 -20.36 30.86
C GLU A 433 -7.32 -19.89 31.85
N LEU A 434 -6.89 -19.24 32.94
CA LEU A 434 -7.76 -18.59 33.92
C LEU A 434 -7.48 -17.09 33.92
N PRO A 435 -8.47 -16.22 34.17
CA PRO A 435 -8.19 -14.79 34.30
C PRO A 435 -7.31 -14.51 35.50
N VAL A 436 -6.24 -13.75 35.29
CA VAL A 436 -5.28 -13.39 36.33
C VAL A 436 -5.20 -11.87 36.45
N LEU A 437 -5.25 -11.36 37.68
CA LEU A 437 -4.92 -9.98 37.97
C LEU A 437 -3.39 -9.81 37.90
N VAL A 438 -2.92 -9.01 36.96
CA VAL A 438 -1.50 -8.73 36.74
C VAL A 438 -1.17 -7.28 37.10
N LYS A 439 0.05 -7.07 37.59
CA LYS A 439 0.63 -5.73 37.80
C LYS A 439 1.69 -5.49 36.71
N MET A 440 1.57 -4.37 36.02
CA MET A 440 2.52 -3.96 34.98
C MET A 440 3.84 -3.52 35.60
N ASN A 441 4.96 -3.85 34.98
CA ASN A 441 6.28 -3.44 35.46
C ASN A 441 6.51 -1.95 35.23
N ASP A 442 7.25 -1.32 36.15
CA ASP A 442 7.70 0.06 35.98
C ASP A 442 8.80 0.14 34.91
N LEU A 443 8.66 1.09 33.99
CA LEU A 443 9.70 1.43 33.03
C LEU A 443 10.67 2.46 33.62
N SER A 444 11.94 2.37 33.26
CA SER A 444 12.93 3.40 33.58
C SER A 444 12.57 4.73 32.89
N GLU A 445 12.95 5.88 33.46
CA GLU A 445 12.60 7.21 32.91
C GLU A 445 13.04 7.40 31.45
N ALA A 446 14.15 6.77 31.05
CA ALA A 446 14.64 6.80 29.67
C ALA A 446 13.79 5.98 28.68
N GLN A 447 12.92 5.09 29.19
CA GLN A 447 12.08 4.19 28.39
C GLN A 447 10.60 4.53 28.49
N ARG A 448 10.23 5.54 29.28
CA ARG A 448 8.84 5.99 29.41
C ARG A 448 8.45 6.81 28.18
N PRO A 449 7.24 6.58 27.61
CA PRO A 449 6.70 7.47 26.58
C PRO A 449 6.46 8.87 27.16
N HIS A 450 6.38 9.89 26.31
CA HIS A 450 5.98 11.25 26.72
C HIS A 450 4.48 11.32 27.01
N SER A 451 4.05 10.69 28.10
CA SER A 451 2.64 10.67 28.54
C SER A 451 2.31 11.76 29.57
N ASP A 452 3.20 12.73 29.76
CA ASP A 452 3.00 13.78 30.77
C ASP A 452 1.94 14.77 30.28
N ASP A 453 0.85 14.90 31.05
CA ASP A 453 -0.16 15.91 30.80
C ASP A 453 0.51 17.30 30.72
N PRO A 454 0.06 18.18 29.80
CA PRO A 454 0.56 19.55 29.76
C PRO A 454 0.46 20.18 31.16
N HIS A 455 1.52 20.87 31.60
CA HIS A 455 1.55 21.52 32.92
C HIS A 455 0.64 22.77 32.96
N PHE A 456 -0.67 22.58 32.80
CA PHE A 456 -1.69 23.62 32.83
C PHE A 456 -1.59 24.42 34.12
N TRP A 457 -1.42 23.73 35.23
CA TRP A 457 -1.40 24.34 36.56
C TRP A 457 -0.18 25.24 36.77
N ASN A 458 1.00 24.82 36.31
CA ASN A 458 2.24 25.57 36.49
C ASN A 458 2.23 26.84 35.63
N VAL A 459 1.66 26.75 34.42
CA VAL A 459 1.45 27.90 33.53
C VAL A 459 0.39 28.85 34.06
N TRP A 460 -0.74 28.35 34.58
CA TRP A 460 -1.82 29.18 35.12
C TRP A 460 -1.45 29.86 36.43
N LYS A 461 -0.67 29.19 37.28
CA LYS A 461 -0.11 29.79 38.51
C LYS A 461 1.09 30.70 38.24
N GLY A 462 1.62 30.68 37.03
CA GLY A 462 2.85 31.38 36.66
C GLY A 462 4.08 30.90 37.42
N LYS A 463 4.02 29.74 38.07
CA LYS A 463 5.11 29.15 38.87
C LYS A 463 5.11 27.63 38.73
N ASP A 464 6.30 27.07 38.53
CA ASP A 464 6.55 25.62 38.54
C ASP A 464 6.47 25.03 39.96
N GLU A 465 6.52 23.71 40.09
CA GLU A 465 6.54 23.02 41.41
C GLU A 465 7.73 23.46 42.28
N ASP A 466 8.84 23.86 41.64
CA ASP A 466 10.03 24.44 42.28
C ASP A 466 9.96 25.96 42.52
N GLY A 467 8.81 26.61 42.27
CA GLY A 467 8.60 28.05 42.48
C GLY A 467 9.22 28.97 41.41
N LYS A 468 9.77 28.42 40.32
CA LYS A 468 10.30 29.19 39.17
C LYS A 468 9.18 29.77 38.32
N THR A 469 9.33 31.01 37.85
CA THR A 469 8.29 31.67 37.05
C THR A 469 8.11 31.01 35.69
N VAL A 470 6.92 30.47 35.40
CA VAL A 470 6.57 29.86 34.10
C VAL A 470 5.60 30.80 33.38
N ALA A 471 6.11 31.67 32.52
CA ALA A 471 5.29 32.56 31.69
C ALA A 471 5.40 32.17 30.21
N ARG A 472 4.27 31.81 29.59
CA ARG A 472 4.18 31.61 28.13
C ARG A 472 3.72 32.92 27.49
N LYS A 473 4.55 33.54 26.64
CA LYS A 473 4.16 34.75 25.90
C LYS A 473 3.29 34.35 24.71
N SER A 474 2.13 35.00 24.56
CA SER A 474 1.23 34.80 23.42
C SER A 474 1.67 35.67 22.24
N ASP A 475 2.58 35.16 21.42
CA ASP A 475 2.91 35.77 20.13
C ASP A 475 1.98 35.24 19.03
N TRP A 476 0.76 35.76 18.99
CA TRP A 476 -0.19 35.38 17.93
C TRP A 476 0.27 35.82 16.54
N LYS A 477 1.16 36.82 16.43
CA LYS A 477 1.62 37.29 15.13
C LYS A 477 2.54 36.27 14.46
N SER A 478 3.45 35.66 15.21
CA SER A 478 4.29 34.58 14.68
C SER A 478 3.45 33.36 14.30
N VAL A 479 2.47 32.99 15.13
CA VAL A 479 1.56 31.85 14.86
C VAL A 479 0.69 32.10 13.63
N VAL A 480 0.12 33.30 13.47
CA VAL A 480 -0.67 33.66 12.28
C VAL A 480 0.21 33.72 11.03
N ALA A 481 1.42 34.27 11.14
CA ALA A 481 2.36 34.32 10.02
C ALA A 481 2.83 32.94 9.57
N ASP A 482 2.96 31.98 10.48
CA ASP A 482 3.24 30.58 10.20
C ASP A 482 2.02 29.89 9.58
N TRP A 483 0.84 30.02 10.19
CA TRP A 483 -0.41 29.44 9.70
C TRP A 483 -0.79 29.93 8.30
N GLN A 484 -0.54 31.19 7.97
CA GLN A 484 -0.84 31.76 6.66
C GLN A 484 0.24 31.46 5.59
N LYS A 485 1.40 30.91 5.97
CA LYS A 485 2.45 30.53 5.00
C LYS A 485 2.20 29.19 4.32
N GLY A 486 1.31 28.35 4.88
CA GLY A 486 0.79 27.14 4.25
C GLY A 486 1.68 25.91 4.38
#